data_AF-A0A950SLT1-F1
#
_entry.id   AF-A0A950SLT1-F1
#
_cell.length_a   1.000
_cell.length_b   1.000
_cell.length_c   1.000
_cell.angle_alpha   90.00
_cell.angle_beta   90.00
_cell.angle_gamma   90.00
#
_symmetry.space_group_name_H-M   'P 1'
#
loop_
_entity.id
_entity.type
_entity.pdbx_description
1 polymer ?
#
loop_
_entity_poly.entity_id
_entity_poly.type
_entity_poly.pdbx_seq_one_letter_code
_entity_poly.pdbx_strand_id
1 'polypeptide(L)'
;MSASATIRGAMVHGADGERLNGLAALTGGHPPEGPVLLAEVEGDPIAAIGIFDGHAISDPYRSTFALRLRLRLLRLQLRLTVAVHGI
;
A
#
# COMPACT_ATOMS: atom_id res chain seq x y z
N MET A 1 -14.78 -15.39 10.26
CA MET A 1 -15.18 -14.25 9.41
C MET A 1 -13.92 -13.72 8.74
N SER A 2 -13.71 -13.98 7.45
CA SER A 2 -12.57 -13.38 6.73
C SER A 2 -12.95 -11.94 6.41
N ALA A 3 -12.32 -10.97 7.07
CA ALA A 3 -12.46 -9.57 6.69
C ALA A 3 -11.92 -9.41 5.26
N SER A 4 -12.75 -8.94 4.34
CA SER A 4 -12.37 -8.75 2.95
C SER A 4 -11.51 -7.49 2.84
N ALA A 5 -10.22 -7.67 2.53
CA ALA A 5 -9.33 -6.55 2.26
C ALA A 5 -9.53 -6.05 0.82
N THR A 6 -9.80 -4.75 0.67
CA THR A 6 -9.83 -4.07 -0.63
C THR A 6 -8.46 -3.50 -0.92
N ILE A 7 -8.01 -3.59 -2.18
CA ILE A 7 -6.74 -2.98 -2.60
C ILE A 7 -7.05 -1.97 -3.71
N ARG A 8 -6.56 -0.75 -3.55
CA ARG A 8 -6.73 0.35 -4.52
C ARG A 8 -5.44 1.13 -4.72
N GLY A 9 -5.38 1.88 -5.82
CA GLY A 9 -4.37 2.92 -5.99
C GLY A 9 -4.67 4.11 -5.07
N ALA A 10 -3.61 4.72 -4.53
CA ALA A 10 -3.67 5.94 -3.75
C ALA A 10 -2.45 6.82 -4.07
N MET A 11 -2.54 8.11 -3.70
CA MET A 11 -1.48 9.08 -3.89
C MET A 11 -1.01 9.60 -2.53
N VAL A 12 0.30 9.83 -2.39
CA VAL A 12 0.90 10.35 -1.15
C VAL A 12 0.50 11.80 -0.87
N HIS A 13 -0.04 12.50 -1.87
CA HIS A 13 -0.57 13.84 -1.75
C HIS A 13 -2.10 13.85 -1.71
N GLY A 14 -2.69 14.90 -1.13
CA GLY A 14 -4.15 15.04 -1.01
C GLY A 14 -4.73 14.20 0.12
N ALA A 15 -6.00 13.80 -0.03
CA ALA A 15 -6.77 13.13 1.04
C ALA A 15 -6.19 11.78 1.50
N ASP A 16 -5.47 11.07 0.63
CA ASP A 16 -4.81 9.80 0.96
C ASP A 16 -3.50 10.00 1.75
N GLY A 17 -2.87 11.18 1.64
CA GLY A 17 -1.59 11.48 2.29
C GLY A 17 -1.66 11.43 3.81
N GLU A 18 -2.69 12.01 4.42
CA GLU A 18 -2.89 11.97 5.87
C GLU A 18 -3.06 10.54 6.39
N ARG A 19 -3.80 9.71 5.64
CA ARG A 19 -4.02 8.29 5.96
C ARG A 19 -2.72 7.48 5.90
N LEU A 20 -1.89 7.73 4.89
CA LEU A 20 -0.57 7.10 4.74
C LEU A 20 0.41 7.54 5.83
N ASN A 21 0.37 8.82 6.23
CA ASN A 21 1.17 9.34 7.34
C ASN A 21 0.78 8.68 8.67
N GLY A 22 -0.52 8.54 8.95
CA GLY A 22 -1.00 7.83 10.13
C GLY A 22 -0.53 6.37 10.17
N LEU A 23 -0.61 5.68 9.03
CA LEU A 23 -0.13 4.30 8.90
C LEU A 23 1.41 4.19 9.08
N ALA A 24 2.17 5.13 8.53
CA ALA A 24 3.63 5.16 8.67
C ALA A 24 4.08 5.40 10.12
N ALA A 25 3.35 6.26 10.83
CA ALA A 25 3.60 6.58 12.24
C ALA A 25 3.49 5.35 13.15
N LEU A 26 2.61 4.39 12.84
CA LEU A 26 2.50 3.12 13.59
C LEU A 26 3.79 2.29 13.56
N THR A 27 4.58 2.46 12.49
CA THR A 27 5.87 1.77 12.30
C THR A 27 7.08 2.66 12.59
N GLY A 28 6.87 3.91 13.01
CA GLY A 28 7.94 4.88 13.25
C GLY A 28 8.70 5.32 12.00
N GLY A 29 8.05 5.25 10.83
CA GLY A 29 8.67 5.55 9.53
C GLY A 29 8.00 6.70 8.78
N HIS A 30 8.40 6.86 7.52
CA HIS A 30 7.83 7.81 6.57
C HIS A 30 6.92 7.08 5.57
N PRO A 31 5.92 7.75 4.97
CA PRO A 31 5.13 7.15 3.89
C PRO A 31 6.00 6.84 2.66
N PRO A 32 5.57 5.92 1.77
CA PRO A 32 6.20 5.73 0.47
C PRO A 32 6.12 6.99 -0.40
N GLU A 33 6.87 7.02 -1.50
CA GLU A 33 6.86 8.11 -2.46
C GLU A 33 5.99 7.80 -3.70
N GLY A 34 5.33 8.83 -4.23
CA GLY A 34 4.57 8.75 -5.47
C GLY A 34 3.31 7.87 -5.38
N PRO A 35 2.94 7.16 -6.47
CA PRO A 35 1.79 6.26 -6.48
C PRO A 35 1.99 5.03 -5.59
N VAL A 36 0.99 4.73 -4.79
CA VAL A 36 1.01 3.61 -3.83
C VAL A 36 -0.15 2.64 -4.08
N LEU A 37 0.09 1.37 -3.77
CA LEU A 37 -0.98 0.40 -3.54
C LEU A 37 -1.35 0.43 -2.07
N LEU A 38 -2.61 0.75 -1.78
CA LEU A 38 -3.16 0.82 -0.43
C LEU A 38 -4.15 -0.33 -0.22
N ALA A 39 -3.94 -1.10 0.85
CA ALA A 39 -4.84 -2.12 1.33
C ALA A 39 -5.66 -1.60 2.50
N GLU A 40 -6.98 -1.73 2.38
CA GLU A 40 -7.96 -1.28 3.36
C GLU A 40 -8.82 -2.46 3.84
N VAL A 41 -9.18 -2.46 5.12
CA VAL A 41 -10.20 -3.35 5.68
C VAL A 41 -11.27 -2.47 6.28
N GLU A 42 -12.51 -2.59 5.78
CA GLU A 42 -13.64 -1.74 6.21
C GLU A 42 -13.38 -0.22 6.03
N GLY A 43 -12.52 0.14 5.08
CA GLY A 43 -12.13 1.53 4.79
C GLY A 43 -10.93 2.02 5.59
N ASP A 44 -10.42 1.24 6.56
CA ASP A 44 -9.23 1.57 7.32
C ASP A 44 -7.96 1.11 6.59
N PRO A 45 -6.96 1.99 6.41
CA PRO A 45 -5.61 1.62 5.96
C PRO A 45 -4.95 0.56 6.86
N ILE A 46 -4.57 -0.58 6.29
CA ILE A 46 -3.86 -1.66 7.01
C ILE A 46 -2.44 -1.85 6.50
N ALA A 47 -2.20 -1.64 5.20
CA ALA A 47 -0.88 -1.76 4.61
C ALA A 47 -0.80 -0.95 3.30
N ALA A 48 0.37 -0.41 3.00
CA ALA A 48 0.65 0.24 1.74
C ALA A 48 2.04 -0.13 1.23
N ILE A 49 2.21 -0.11 -0.09
CA ILE A 49 3.52 -0.23 -0.74
C ILE A 49 3.61 0.75 -1.91
N GLY A 50 4.71 1.50 -2.00
CA GLY A 50 4.96 2.35 -3.15
C GLY A 50 5.30 1.54 -4.39
N ILE A 51 4.71 1.93 -5.52
CA ILE A 51 4.80 1.19 -6.76
C ILE A 51 6.24 1.25 -7.30
N PHE A 52 6.88 2.41 -7.23
CA PHE A 52 8.22 2.62 -7.78
C PHE A 52 9.32 2.37 -6.74
N ASP A 53 9.27 3.04 -5.60
CA ASP A 53 10.28 2.92 -4.53
C ASP A 53 10.29 1.54 -3.83
N GLY A 54 9.14 0.84 -3.82
CA GLY A 54 8.98 -0.41 -3.09
C GLY A 54 8.94 -0.26 -1.57
N HIS A 55 8.90 0.97 -1.05
CA HIS A 55 8.81 1.22 0.39
C HIS A 55 7.44 0.76 0.89
N ALA A 56 7.42 0.00 1.97
CA ALA A 56 6.20 -0.62 2.49
C ALA A 56 5.98 -0.24 3.95
N ILE A 57 4.75 0.17 4.24
CA ILE A 57 4.28 0.50 5.59
C ILE A 57 3.08 -0.38 5.91
N SER A 58 2.91 -0.77 7.17
CA SER A 58 1.78 -1.62 7.56
C SER A 58 1.49 -1.53 9.03
N ASP A 59 0.21 -1.62 9.38
CA ASP A 59 -0.23 -1.76 10.76
C ASP A 59 0.33 -3.08 11.33
N PRO A 60 1.21 -3.03 12.35
CA PRO A 60 1.86 -4.23 12.89
C PRO A 60 0.89 -5.18 13.60
N TYR A 61 -0.28 -4.68 14.01
CA TYR A 61 -1.29 -5.43 14.75
C TYR A 61 -2.35 -6.04 13.83
N ARG A 62 -2.71 -5.34 12.75
CA ARG A 62 -3.78 -5.77 11.82
C ARG A 62 -3.27 -6.39 10.52
N SER A 63 -2.03 -6.13 10.12
CA SER A 63 -1.49 -6.60 8.84
C SER A 63 -1.06 -8.07 8.89
N THR A 64 -1.64 -8.89 8.02
CA THR A 64 -1.24 -10.29 7.85
C THR A 64 -0.08 -10.44 6.86
N PHE A 65 0.72 -11.51 7.01
CA PHE A 65 1.78 -11.83 6.06
C PHE A 65 1.25 -12.00 4.63
N ALA A 66 0.11 -12.68 4.47
CA ALA A 66 -0.53 -12.91 3.18
C ALA A 66 -0.91 -11.60 2.49
N LEU A 67 -1.42 -10.61 3.23
CA LEU A 67 -1.76 -9.29 2.69
C LEU A 67 -0.50 -8.55 2.19
N ARG A 68 0.58 -8.54 2.98
CA ARG A 68 1.85 -7.93 2.58
C ARG A 68 2.46 -8.61 1.36
N LEU A 69 2.39 -9.94 1.29
CA LEU A 69 2.82 -10.70 0.12
C LEU A 69 1.97 -10.35 -1.12
N ARG A 70 0.65 -10.25 -0.96
CA ARG A 70 -0.25 -9.87 -2.06
C ARG A 70 0.06 -8.49 -2.62
N LEU A 71 0.32 -7.50 -1.76
CA LEU A 71 0.74 -6.15 -2.19
C LEU A 71 2.04 -6.18 -2.99
N ARG A 72 3.04 -6.97 -2.56
CA ARG A 72 4.30 -7.14 -3.30
C ARG A 72 4.10 -7.77 -4.67
N LEU A 73 3.25 -8.80 -4.77
CA LEU A 73 2.92 -9.44 -6.05
C LEU A 73 2.19 -8.48 -7.00
N LEU A 74 1.21 -7.73 -6.50
CA LEU A 74 0.50 -6.73 -7.30
C LEU A 74 1.42 -5.60 -7.77
N ARG A 75 2.35 -5.15 -6.92
CA ARG A 75 3.39 -4.18 -7.33
C ARG A 75 4.20 -4.72 -8.50
N LEU A 76 4.70 -5.96 -8.41
CA LEU A 76 5.50 -6.56 -9.49
C LEU A 76 4.69 -6.66 -10.78
N GLN A 77 3.43 -7.10 -10.68
CA GLN A 77 2.53 -7.16 -11.83
C GLN A 77 2.35 -5.78 -12.48
N LEU A 78 2.06 -4.73 -11.70
CA LEU A 78 1.91 -3.38 -12.22
C LEU A 78 3.20 -2.84 -12.85
N ARG A 79 4.36 -3.08 -12.21
CA ARG A 79 5.64 -2.66 -12.77
C ARG A 79 5.94 -3.33 -14.12
N LEU A 80 5.61 -4.62 -14.26
CA LEU A 80 5.74 -5.32 -15.53
C LEU A 80 4.77 -4.76 -16.57
N THR A 81 3.51 -4.53 -16.20
CA THR A 81 2.54 -3.92 -17.11
C THR A 81 3.00 -2.55 -17.58
N VAL A 82 3.43 -1.66 -16.69
CA VAL A 82 3.93 -0.32 -17.05
C VAL A 82 5.17 -0.42 -17.95
N ALA A 83 6.13 -1.29 -17.62
CA ALA A 83 7.34 -1.46 -18.42
C ALA A 83 7.05 -1.98 -19.84
N VAL A 84 6.06 -2.87 -20.00
CA VAL A 84 5.64 -3.39 -21.31
C VAL A 84 4.91 -2.33 -22.12
N HIS A 85 4.10 -1.48 -21.47
CA HIS A 85 3.26 -0.50 -22.16
C HIS A 85 3.94 0.87 -22.35
N GLY A 86 5.12 1.10 -21.77
CA GLY A 86 5.92 2.31 -22.00
C GLY A 86 5.26 3.60 -21.51
N ILE A 87 4.55 3.55 -20.37
CA ILE A 87 4.03 4.74 -19.68
C ILE A 87 5.12 5.34 -18.80
#